data_AF-A0A256ZG70-F1
#
_entry.id   AF-A0A256ZG70-F1
#
_cell.length_a   1.000
_cell.length_b   1.000
_cell.length_c   1.000
_cell.angle_alpha   90.00
_cell.angle_beta   90.00
_cell.angle_gamma   90.00
#
_symmetry.space_group_name_H-M   'P 1'
#
loop_
_entity.id
_entity.type
_entity.pdbx_description
1 polymer ?
#
loop_
_entity_poly.entity_id
_entity_poly.type
_entity_poly.pdbx_seq_one_letter_code
_entity_poly.pdbx_strand_id
1 'polypeptide(L)' 'MYRIMLRIRRFEETVRDRFATGEIPGFVHLYIGEEAIAVGVMTALRRDDYIVSTHRGHG' A
#
# COMPACT_ATOMS: atom_id res chain seq x y z
N MET A 1 13.27 -1.33 6.50
CA MET A 1 12.49 -1.73 5.30
C MET A 1 11.54 -2.90 5.60
N TYR A 2 12.01 -4.08 6.07
CA TYR A 2 11.16 -5.26 6.32
C TYR A 2 9.85 -4.99 7.10
N ARG A 3 9.94 -4.34 8.26
CA ARG A 3 8.75 -4.03 9.09
C ARG A 3 7.72 -3.14 8.38
N ILE A 4 8.17 -2.24 7.49
CA ILE A 4 7.27 -1.37 6.73
C ILE A 4 6.59 -2.18 5.64
N MET A 5 7.34 -3.02 4.91
CA MET A 5 6.75 -3.93 3.92
C MET A 5 5.72 -4.88 4.55
N LEU A 6 6.02 -5.44 5.73
CA LEU A 6 5.08 -6.29 6.45
C LEU A 6 3.83 -5.52 6.91
N ARG A 7 3.96 -4.25 7.30
CA ARG A 7 2.82 -3.40 7.64
C ARG A 7 1.91 -3.19 6.44
N ILE A 8 2.48 -2.86 5.28
CA ILE A 8 1.72 -2.71 4.02
C ILE A 8 1.00 -4.02 3.72
N ARG A 9 1.71 -5.16 3.76
CA ARG A 9 1.09 -6.48 3.54
C ARG A 9 -0.12 -6.73 4.45
N ARG A 10 0.01 -6.48 5.75
CA ARG A 10 -1.09 -6.71 6.72
C ARG A 10 -2.26 -5.75 6.53
N PHE A 11 -1.96 -4.50 6.16
CA PHE A 11 -2.98 -3.53 5.80
C PHE A 11 -3.78 -4.03 4.58
N GLU A 12 -3.09 -4.43 3.51
CA GLU A 12 -3.72 -4.93 2.30
C GLU A 12 -4.55 -6.20 2.51
N GLU A 13 -4.06 -7.15 3.31
CA GLU A 13 -4.82 -8.36 3.68
C GLU A 13 -6.10 -7.99 4.44
N THR A 14 -6.04 -7.02 5.35
CA THR A 14 -7.21 -6.54 6.08
C THR A 14 -8.20 -5.87 5.14
N VAL A 15 -7.73 -5.01 4.23
CA VAL A 15 -8.58 -4.33 3.24
C VAL A 15 -9.26 -5.36 2.34
N ARG A 16 -8.53 -6.38 1.86
CA ARG A 16 -9.09 -7.48 1.07
C ARG A 16 -10.24 -8.17 1.81
N ASP A 17 -10.02 -8.54 3.06
CA ASP A 17 -11.00 -9.29 3.84
C ASP A 17 -12.26 -8.44 4.12
N ARG A 18 -12.08 -7.16 4.45
CA ARG A 18 -13.20 -6.22 4.66
C ARG A 18 -13.96 -5.91 3.38
N PHE A 19 -13.26 -5.79 2.26
CA PHE A 19 -13.88 -5.64 0.94
C PHE A 19 -14.73 -6.87 0.59
N ALA A 20 -14.22 -8.08 0.85
CA ALA A 20 -14.96 -9.32 0.61
C ALA A 20 -16.25 -9.42 1.43
N THR A 21 -16.28 -8.84 2.63
CA THR A 21 -17.49 -8.77 3.47
C THR A 21 -18.46 -7.65 3.08
N GLY A 22 -18.11 -6.80 2.11
CA GLY A 22 -18.92 -5.65 1.70
C GLY A 22 -18.85 -4.44 2.65
N GLU A 23 -18.00 -4.48 3.67
CA GLU A 23 -17.77 -3.36 4.60
C GLU A 23 -17.11 -2.16 3.89
N ILE A 24 -16.30 -2.44 2.86
CA ILE A 24 -15.67 -1.41 2.01
C ILE A 24 -16.42 -1.35 0.68
N PRO A 25 -17.17 -0.26 0.39
CA PRO A 25 -17.89 -0.13 -0.87
C PRO A 25 -16.98 0.30 -2.03
N GLY A 26 -17.41 0.02 -3.26
CA GLY A 26 -16.75 0.51 -4.48
C GLY A 26 -15.67 -0.44 -5.00
N PHE A 27 -14.47 0.11 -5.24
CA PHE A 27 -13.34 -0.61 -5.83
C PHE A 27 -12.10 -0.50 -4.95
N VAL A 28 -11.35 -1.60 -4.84
CA VAL A 28 -10.09 -1.68 -4.12
C VAL A 28 -9.01 -2.23 -5.06
N HIS A 29 -7.87 -1.56 -5.13
CA HIS A 29 -6.70 -2.02 -5.87
C HIS A 29 -5.57 -2.35 -4.90
N LEU A 30 -5.39 -3.65 -4.64
CA LEU A 30 -4.49 -4.11 -3.58
C LEU A 30 -3.01 -3.92 -3.95
N TYR A 31 -2.17 -3.46 -3.03
CA TYR A 31 -0.71 -3.30 -3.23
C TYR A 31 0.12 -4.57 -2.92
N ILE A 32 -0.55 -5.72 -2.72
CA ILE A 32 0.11 -6.98 -2.35
C ILE A 32 1.13 -7.40 -3.41
N GLY A 33 2.37 -7.59 -2.99
CA GLY A 33 3.49 -8.02 -3.85
C GLY A 33 4.36 -6.88 -4.38
N GLU A 34 3.93 -5.62 -4.20
CA GLU A 34 4.65 -4.43 -4.65
C GLU A 34 5.31 -3.66 -3.49
N GLU A 35 5.30 -4.18 -2.26
CA GLU A 35 5.70 -3.44 -1.06
C GLU A 35 7.15 -2.93 -1.10
N ALA A 36 8.03 -3.65 -1.80
CA ALA A 36 9.42 -3.23 -1.99
C ALA A 36 9.53 -1.94 -2.81
N ILE A 37 8.58 -1.66 -3.71
CA ILE A 37 8.56 -0.45 -4.54
C ILE A 37 8.31 0.76 -3.65
N ALA A 38 7.18 0.80 -2.93
CA ALA A 38 6.84 1.90 -2.04
C ALA A 38 7.91 2.10 -0.96
N VAL A 39 8.33 1.04 -0.26
CA VAL A 39 9.33 1.16 0.81
C VAL A 39 10.70 1.56 0.26
N GLY A 40 11.09 1.04 -0.90
CA GLY A 40 12.35 1.40 -1.57
C GLY A 40 12.39 2.87 -1.95
N VAL A 41 11.39 3.33 -2.69
CA VAL A 41 11.27 4.72 -3.14
C VAL A 41 11.21 5.67 -1.95
N MET A 42 10.32 5.41 -0.99
CA MET A 42 10.14 6.30 0.18
C MET A 42 11.35 6.34 1.11
N THR A 43 12.22 5.32 1.10
CA THR A 43 13.49 5.34 1.86
C THR A 43 14.56 6.18 1.16
N ALA A 44 14.48 6.35 -0.15
CA ALA A 44 15.44 7.12 -0.95
C ALA A 44 15.06 8.60 -1.12
N LEU A 45 13.77 8.93 -1.02
CA LEU A 45 13.27 10.30 -1.12
C LEU A 45 13.54 11.11 0.16
N ARG A 46 13.70 12.42 -0.03
CA ARG A 46 13.68 13.40 1.05
C ARG A 46 12.24 13.82 1.36
N ARG A 47 12.07 14.50 2.49
CA ARG A 47 10.74 14.93 2.94
C ARG A 47 10.12 16.04 2.09
N ASP A 48 10.96 16.76 1.35
CA ASP A 48 10.60 17.87 0.46
C ASP A 48 10.50 17.45 -1.02
N ASP A 49 10.75 16.17 -1.33
CA ASP A 49 10.52 15.63 -2.66
C ASP A 49 9.03 15.35 -2.89
N TYR A 50 8.60 15.50 -4.15
CA TYR A 50 7.23 15.22 -4.57
C TYR A 50 7.11 13.82 -5.15
N ILE A 51 6.00 13.13 -4.84
CA ILE A 51 5.64 11.83 -5.40
C ILE A 51 4.15 11.82 -5.75
N VAL A 52 3.80 11.11 -6.83
CA VAL A 52 2.41 10.86 -7.24
C VAL A 52 2.21 9.36 -7.42
N SER A 53 0.99 8.90 -7.16
CA SER A 53 0.56 7.52 -7.41
C SER A 53 -0.74 7.51 -8.22
N THR A 54 -1.09 6.34 -8.74
CA THR A 54 -2.36 6.11 -9.45
C THR A 54 -3.39 5.52 -8.47
N HIS A 55 -4.30 4.67 -8.97
CA HIS A 55 -5.35 4.05 -8.17
C HIS A 55 -4.86 2.95 -7.20
N ARG A 56 -3.55 2.63 -7.20
CA ARG A 56 -2.93 1.60 -6.36
C ARG A 56 -1.92 2.21 -5.38
N GLY A 57 -2.34 3.24 -4.65
CA GLY A 57 -1.46 4.08 -3.82
C GLY A 57 -1.42 3.75 -2.33
N HIS A 58 -1.85 2.56 -1.90
CA HIS A 58 -1.90 2.22 -0.48
C HIS A 58 -0.54 1.92 0.16
N GLY A 59 0.44 1.49 -0.65
CA GLY A 59 1.78 1.09 -0.22
C GLY A 59 2.65 2.23 0.28
#